data_AF-A0A146KM64-F1
#
_entry.id   AF-A0A146KM64-F1
#
_cell.length_a   1.000
_cell.length_b   1.000
_cell.length_c   1.000
_cell.angle_alpha   90.00
_cell.angle_beta   90.00
_cell.angle_gamma   90.00
#
_symmetry.space_group_name_H-M   'P 1'
#
loop_
_entity.id
_entity.type
_entity.pdbx_description
1 polymer ?
#
loop_
_entity_poly.entity_id
_entity_poly.type
_entity_poly.pdbx_seq_one_letter_code
_entity_poly.pdbx_strand_id
1 'polypeptide(L)'
;KMVTILNVAEKPSVAQEIAHILAKNPTPFVRTTRTHLRNLQTHSCIVCAQNLFGVKCWRFPLQIDPVPTPSNMLFTSVAGHITDLVFVGKVVGIRAPLVEPLELQISPHSQPFIQTLAQLSMQAQWLVLWTDCDREGEAIARYVPSHGNVIAVQ
;
A
#
# COMPACT_ATOMS: atom_id res chain seq x y z
N LYS A 1 -10.33 18.87 7.65
CA LYS A 1 -10.76 17.53 7.16
C LYS A 1 -9.57 16.60 7.33
N MET A 2 -9.76 15.41 7.91
CA MET A 2 -8.68 14.42 8.04
C MET A 2 -8.36 13.88 6.64
N VAL A 3 -7.08 13.77 6.29
CA VAL A 3 -6.64 13.19 5.02
C VAL A 3 -6.30 11.72 5.19
N THR A 4 -6.54 10.92 4.16
CA THR A 4 -6.21 9.50 4.13
C THR A 4 -5.00 9.30 3.23
N ILE A 5 -3.98 8.63 3.77
CA ILE A 5 -2.74 8.31 3.08
C ILE A 5 -2.73 6.80 2.84
N LEU A 6 -2.83 6.39 1.58
CA LEU A 6 -2.68 5.00 1.16
C LEU A 6 -1.19 4.64 1.12
N ASN A 7 -0.80 3.61 1.84
CA ASN A 7 0.56 3.10 1.88
C ASN A 7 0.57 1.70 1.30
N VAL A 8 1.42 1.45 0.30
CA VAL A 8 1.49 0.17 -0.41
C VAL A 8 2.89 -0.39 -0.31
N ALA A 9 3.02 -1.51 0.40
CA ALA A 9 4.27 -2.27 0.46
C ALA A 9 4.30 -3.40 -0.59
N GLU A 10 5.47 -3.92 -0.89
CA GLU A 10 5.65 -5.01 -1.84
C GLU A 10 5.08 -6.35 -1.35
N LYS A 11 5.13 -6.61 -0.04
CA LYS A 11 4.77 -7.90 0.55
C LYS A 11 3.87 -7.74 1.78
N PRO A 12 2.94 -8.67 2.06
CA PRO A 12 2.01 -8.54 3.19
C PRO A 12 2.68 -8.51 4.56
N SER A 13 3.76 -9.27 4.75
CA SER A 13 4.54 -9.27 5.99
C SER A 13 5.18 -7.91 6.27
N VAL A 14 5.71 -7.26 5.23
CA VAL A 14 6.32 -5.93 5.31
C VAL A 14 5.29 -4.88 5.70
N ALA A 15 4.13 -4.88 5.03
CA ALA A 15 3.04 -3.95 5.37
C ALA A 15 2.57 -4.12 6.82
N GLN A 16 2.44 -5.36 7.30
CA GLN A 16 2.03 -5.64 8.67
C GLN A 16 3.02 -5.10 9.70
N GLU A 17 4.31 -5.35 9.50
CA GLU A 17 5.35 -4.90 10.43
C GLU A 17 5.45 -3.37 10.47
N ILE A 18 5.48 -2.71 9.30
CA ILE A 18 5.56 -1.24 9.23
C ILE A 18 4.33 -0.61 9.87
N ALA A 19 3.12 -1.13 9.59
CA ALA A 19 1.90 -0.64 10.22
C ALA A 19 1.95 -0.76 11.75
N HIS A 20 2.45 -1.88 12.28
CA HIS A 20 2.59 -2.06 13.72
C HIS A 20 3.65 -1.14 14.36
N ILE A 21 4.79 -0.92 13.69
CA ILE A 21 5.84 -0.03 14.19
C ILE A 21 5.35 1.42 14.24
N LEU A 22 4.73 1.89 13.15
CA LEU A 22 4.22 3.25 13.03
C LEU A 22 3.03 3.52 13.97
N ALA A 23 2.16 2.52 14.16
CA ALA A 23 1.04 2.65 15.10
C ALA A 23 1.50 2.68 16.57
N LYS A 24 2.62 2.04 16.93
CA LYS A 24 3.17 2.02 18.29
C LYS A 24 3.89 3.30 18.68
N ASN A 25 4.50 3.98 17.71
CA ASN A 25 5.26 5.21 17.92
C ASN A 25 4.61 6.39 17.21
N PRO A 26 3.37 6.79 17.58
CA PRO A 26 2.81 8.01 17.02
C PRO A 26 3.73 9.16 17.40
N THR A 27 4.29 9.85 16.39
CA THR A 27 5.11 11.04 16.61
C THR A 27 4.35 11.98 17.55
N PRO A 28 4.98 12.51 18.61
CA PRO A 28 4.30 13.41 19.52
C PRO A 28 3.79 14.60 18.73
N PHE A 29 2.47 14.72 18.66
CA PHE A 29 1.74 15.82 18.06
C PHE A 29 2.47 17.14 18.35
N VAL A 30 2.97 17.79 17.30
CA VAL A 30 3.69 19.05 17.40
C VAL A 30 2.89 20.01 18.27
N ARG A 31 3.54 20.49 19.32
CA ARG A 31 3.05 21.35 20.41
C ARG A 31 1.92 22.30 20.00
N THR A 32 0.69 22.00 20.41
CA THR A 32 -0.27 23.06 20.74
C THR A 32 -0.17 23.35 22.23
N THR A 33 0.29 24.56 22.53
CA THR A 33 0.13 25.36 23.76
C THR A 33 -0.41 24.64 25.01
N ARG A 34 0.43 24.68 26.05
CA ARG A 34 0.10 24.51 27.48
C ARG A 34 -1.38 24.77 27.77
N THR A 35 -2.13 23.73 28.12
CA THR A 35 -2.72 23.51 29.46
C THR A 35 -3.67 22.31 29.39
N HIS A 36 -3.60 21.45 30.41
CA HIS A 36 -4.73 20.64 30.86
C HIS A 36 -5.12 19.33 30.14
N LEU A 37 -4.16 18.51 29.70
CA LEU A 37 -4.42 17.07 29.47
C LEU A 37 -3.28 16.21 30.04
N ARG A 38 -3.06 16.27 31.35
CA ARG A 38 -2.50 15.12 32.08
C ARG A 38 -3.68 14.16 32.23
N ASN A 39 -3.53 12.90 31.79
CA ASN A 39 -4.54 11.82 31.78
C ASN A 39 -5.32 11.58 30.48
N LEU A 40 -4.71 11.75 29.32
CA LEU A 40 -5.03 10.85 28.21
C LEU A 40 -3.96 9.78 28.20
N GLN A 41 -4.36 8.62 28.73
CA GLN A 41 -3.71 7.35 28.55
C GLN A 41 -3.16 7.26 27.12
N THR A 42 -1.94 6.75 26.97
CA THR A 42 -1.44 6.06 25.78
C THR A 42 -2.61 5.62 24.89
N HIS A 43 -2.96 6.44 23.91
CA HIS A 43 -3.99 6.08 22.95
C HIS A 43 -3.41 4.90 22.19
N SER A 44 -3.87 3.70 22.52
CA SER A 44 -3.78 2.55 21.65
C SER A 44 -4.24 3.05 20.27
N CYS A 45 -3.29 3.28 19.35
CA CYS A 45 -3.64 3.52 17.96
C CYS A 45 -4.37 2.26 17.54
N ILE A 46 -5.70 2.32 17.47
CA ILE A 46 -6.52 1.17 17.11
C ILE A 46 -6.18 0.87 15.66
N VAL A 47 -5.35 -0.14 15.47
CA VAL A 47 -5.11 -0.71 14.15
C VAL A 47 -6.39 -1.46 13.79
N CYS A 48 -7.24 -0.84 12.98
CA CYS A 48 -8.37 -1.54 12.40
C CYS A 48 -7.85 -2.39 11.25
N ALA A 49 -7.67 -3.69 11.51
CA ALA A 49 -7.41 -4.66 10.46
C ALA A 49 -8.71 -4.94 9.70
N GLN A 50 -8.67 -4.85 8.38
CA GLN A 50 -9.77 -5.20 7.50
C GLN A 50 -9.27 -6.16 6.42
N ASN A 51 -10.13 -7.05 5.97
CA ASN A 51 -9.87 -7.90 4.83
C ASN A 51 -10.76 -7.44 3.68
N LEU A 52 -10.14 -6.94 2.61
CA LEU A 52 -10.82 -6.55 1.39
C LEU A 52 -10.34 -7.46 0.27
N PHE A 53 -11.25 -8.21 -0.36
CA PHE A 53 -10.92 -9.26 -1.33
C PHE A 53 -9.89 -10.30 -0.84
N GLY A 54 -9.77 -10.52 0.48
CA GLY A 54 -8.75 -11.42 1.05
C GLY A 54 -7.36 -10.77 1.26
N VAL A 55 -7.22 -9.49 0.95
CA VAL A 55 -6.01 -8.69 1.21
C VAL A 55 -6.18 -7.94 2.53
N LYS A 56 -5.16 -8.05 3.39
CA LYS A 56 -5.13 -7.37 4.69
C LYS A 56 -4.86 -5.88 4.50
N CYS A 57 -5.59 -5.08 5.25
CA CYS A 57 -5.45 -3.63 5.31
C CYS A 57 -5.38 -3.22 6.78
N TRP A 58 -4.53 -2.25 7.11
CA TRP A 58 -4.35 -1.73 8.46
C TRP A 58 -4.59 -0.24 8.46
N ARG A 59 -5.46 0.23 9.35
CA ARG A 59 -5.80 1.65 9.44
C ARG A 59 -5.52 2.22 10.81
N PHE A 60 -4.80 3.34 10.90
CA PHE A 60 -4.45 4.00 12.15
C PHE A 60 -4.13 5.49 11.95
N PRO A 61 -4.39 6.36 12.96
CA PRO A 61 -4.01 7.76 12.88
C PRO A 61 -2.50 7.96 13.04
N LEU A 62 -1.89 8.80 12.21
CA LEU A 62 -0.49 9.23 12.35
C LEU A 62 -0.33 10.57 11.64
N GLN A 63 0.38 11.53 12.26
CA GLN A 63 0.75 12.79 11.61
C GLN A 63 2.09 12.60 10.88
N ILE A 64 2.17 13.00 9.61
CA ILE A 64 3.42 12.93 8.83
C ILE A 64 3.71 14.31 8.25
N ASP A 65 4.92 14.82 8.46
CA ASP A 65 5.39 16.01 7.76
C ASP A 65 5.73 15.66 6.30
N PRO A 66 5.38 16.48 5.29
CA PRO A 66 4.93 17.87 5.39
C PRO A 66 3.40 18.05 5.39
N VAL A 67 2.62 16.98 5.60
CA VAL A 67 1.16 17.06 5.55
C VAL A 67 0.67 17.87 6.75
N PRO A 68 0.06 19.06 6.58
CA PRO A 68 -0.26 19.95 7.69
C PRO A 68 -1.55 19.56 8.42
N THR A 69 -2.37 18.69 7.82
CA THR A 69 -3.64 18.22 8.38
C THR A 69 -3.49 16.86 9.06
N PRO A 70 -4.31 16.55 10.08
CA PRO A 70 -4.42 15.20 10.63
C PRO A 70 -4.56 14.14 9.54
N SER A 71 -3.66 13.15 9.55
CA SER A 71 -3.66 12.05 8.59
C SER A 71 -4.07 10.72 9.23
N ASN A 72 -4.74 9.91 8.40
CA ASN A 72 -5.08 8.54 8.68
C ASN A 72 -4.30 7.65 7.72
N MET A 73 -3.48 6.77 8.28
CA MET A 73 -2.67 5.83 7.52
C MET A 73 -3.54 4.64 7.15
N LEU A 74 -3.58 4.33 5.87
CA LEU A 74 -4.23 3.15 5.32
C LEU A 74 -3.15 2.30 4.65
N PHE A 75 -2.67 1.30 5.37
CA PHE A 75 -1.60 0.41 4.93
C PHE A 75 -2.17 -0.85 4.28
N THR A 76 -1.59 -1.24 3.15
CA THR A 76 -1.84 -2.52 2.48
C THR A 76 -0.56 -2.95 1.76
N SER A 77 -0.63 -4.03 1.00
CA SER A 77 0.49 -4.49 0.19
C SER A 77 0.01 -5.05 -1.15
N VAL A 78 0.97 -5.33 -2.02
CA VAL A 78 0.83 -6.35 -3.07
C VAL A 78 1.43 -7.68 -2.57
N ALA A 79 1.61 -8.66 -3.45
CA ALA A 79 2.24 -9.94 -3.14
C ALA A 79 3.39 -10.23 -4.11
N GLY A 80 4.31 -9.27 -4.27
CA GLY A 80 5.38 -9.32 -5.28
C GLY A 80 4.88 -8.94 -6.67
N HIS A 81 5.43 -9.58 -7.71
CA HIS A 81 5.08 -9.33 -9.10
C HIS A 81 3.57 -9.35 -9.38
N ILE A 82 3.08 -8.30 -10.03
CA ILE A 82 1.67 -8.16 -10.42
C ILE A 82 1.37 -8.88 -11.75
N THR A 83 2.37 -9.00 -12.62
CA THR A 83 2.21 -9.52 -13.99
C THR A 83 3.05 -10.74 -14.26
N ASP A 84 2.50 -11.65 -15.07
CA ASP A 84 3.17 -12.79 -15.64
C ASP A 84 3.42 -12.57 -17.14
N LEU A 85 4.51 -13.16 -17.66
CA LEU A 85 4.73 -13.28 -19.10
C LEU A 85 3.95 -14.48 -19.62
N VAL A 86 2.98 -14.24 -20.50
CA VAL A 86 2.08 -15.24 -21.05
C VAL A 86 2.29 -15.34 -22.56
N PHE A 87 2.41 -16.56 -23.07
CA PHE A 87 2.43 -16.82 -24.51
C PHE A 87 1.05 -16.57 -25.12
N VAL A 88 0.98 -15.81 -26.20
CA VAL A 88 -0.30 -15.38 -26.81
C VAL A 88 -0.73 -16.30 -27.96
N GLY A 89 -0.03 -17.42 -28.14
CA GLY A 89 -0.37 -18.44 -29.12
C GLY A 89 -0.97 -19.71 -28.51
N LYS A 90 -1.41 -20.62 -29.39
CA LYS A 90 -1.86 -21.98 -29.02
C LYS A 90 -0.66 -22.90 -28.79
N VAL A 91 0.35 -22.46 -28.03
CA VAL A 91 1.45 -23.33 -27.68
C VAL A 91 1.09 -24.19 -26.50
N VAL A 92 0.69 -25.41 -26.84
CA VAL A 92 0.45 -26.49 -25.89
C VAL A 92 1.65 -27.43 -25.93
N GLY A 93 2.53 -27.32 -24.93
CA GLY A 93 3.55 -28.34 -24.63
C GLY A 93 5.01 -27.97 -24.94
N ILE A 94 5.93 -28.78 -24.41
CA ILE A 94 7.40 -28.59 -24.35
C ILE A 94 8.08 -28.52 -25.75
N ARG A 95 7.36 -28.82 -26.84
CA ARG A 95 7.93 -28.99 -28.19
C ARG A 95 7.60 -27.87 -29.19
N ALA A 96 7.01 -26.78 -28.74
CA ALA A 96 6.76 -25.65 -29.64
C ALA A 96 8.00 -24.78 -29.86
N PRO A 97 8.18 -24.20 -31.06
CA PRO A 97 9.24 -23.23 -31.29
C PRO A 97 9.08 -22.00 -30.40
N LEU A 98 10.17 -21.62 -29.70
CA LEU A 98 10.26 -20.47 -28.79
C LEU A 98 10.31 -19.12 -29.55
N VAL A 99 9.44 -18.95 -30.55
CA VAL A 99 9.34 -17.72 -31.37
C VAL A 99 7.95 -17.09 -31.21
N GLU A 100 7.12 -17.62 -30.32
CA GLU A 100 5.80 -17.06 -30.07
C GLU A 100 5.88 -15.72 -29.33
N PRO A 101 5.01 -14.76 -29.67
CA PRO A 101 4.93 -13.50 -28.97
C PRO A 101 4.51 -13.71 -27.52
N LEU A 102 5.24 -13.06 -26.61
CA LEU A 102 4.95 -12.97 -25.20
C LEU A 102 4.27 -11.63 -24.91
N GLU A 103 3.19 -11.67 -24.13
CA GLU A 103 2.56 -10.48 -23.56
C GLU A 103 2.62 -10.51 -22.05
N LEU A 104 2.72 -9.33 -21.43
CA LEU A 104 2.56 -9.16 -19.99
C LEU A 104 1.08 -9.13 -19.65
N GLN A 105 0.64 -10.06 -18.81
CA GLN A 105 -0.74 -10.12 -18.32
C GLN A 105 -0.76 -10.05 -16.80
N ILE A 106 -1.80 -9.46 -16.21
CA ILE A 106 -1.96 -9.44 -14.75
C ILE A 106 -2.15 -10.88 -14.28
N SER A 107 -1.32 -11.30 -13.33
CA SER A 107 -1.41 -12.63 -12.75
C SER A 107 -2.78 -12.83 -12.11
N PRO A 108 -3.45 -13.98 -12.31
CA PRO A 108 -4.72 -14.29 -11.64
C PRO A 108 -4.62 -14.17 -10.11
N HIS A 109 -3.46 -14.48 -9.54
CA HIS A 109 -3.20 -14.35 -8.11
C HIS A 109 -3.11 -12.90 -7.63
N SER A 110 -2.81 -11.96 -8.53
CA SER A 110 -2.66 -10.54 -8.24
C SER A 110 -3.98 -9.76 -8.35
N GLN A 111 -5.02 -10.36 -8.92
CA GLN A 111 -6.35 -9.73 -9.07
C GLN A 111 -6.95 -9.19 -7.76
N PRO A 112 -6.92 -9.92 -6.63
CA PRO A 112 -7.47 -9.41 -5.38
C PRO A 112 -6.73 -8.15 -4.87
N PHE A 113 -5.43 -8.06 -5.11
CA PHE A 113 -4.62 -6.90 -4.76
C PHE A 113 -4.98 -5.70 -5.62
N ILE A 114 -5.12 -5.87 -6.94
CA ILE A 114 -5.56 -4.81 -7.83
C ILE A 114 -6.94 -4.27 -7.46
N GLN A 115 -7.90 -5.15 -7.18
CA GLN A 115 -9.25 -4.76 -6.75
C GLN A 115 -9.22 -4.00 -5.41
N THR A 116 -8.39 -4.46 -4.48
CA THR A 116 -8.17 -3.79 -3.19
C THR A 116 -7.60 -2.39 -3.41
N LEU A 117 -6.51 -2.27 -4.16
CA LEU A 117 -5.86 -0.99 -4.45
C LEU A 117 -6.82 -0.01 -5.14
N ALA A 118 -7.62 -0.48 -6.10
CA ALA A 118 -8.65 0.35 -6.73
C ALA A 118 -9.64 0.92 -5.69
N GLN A 119 -10.19 0.08 -4.81
CA GLN A 119 -11.13 0.51 -3.76
C GLN A 119 -10.49 1.46 -2.73
N LEU A 120 -9.25 1.20 -2.32
CA LEU A 120 -8.56 2.03 -1.32
C LEU A 120 -8.10 3.36 -1.93
N SER A 121 -7.70 3.38 -3.19
CA SER A 121 -7.27 4.60 -3.89
C SER A 121 -8.39 5.65 -3.99
N MET A 122 -9.65 5.20 -4.09
CA MET A 122 -10.82 6.09 -4.11
C MET A 122 -11.04 6.83 -2.78
N GLN A 123 -10.49 6.31 -1.68
CA GLN A 123 -10.64 6.87 -0.34
C GLN A 123 -9.45 7.74 0.07
N ALA A 124 -8.32 7.58 -0.62
CA ALA A 124 -7.06 8.23 -0.29
C ALA A 124 -6.82 9.51 -1.11
N GLN A 125 -6.12 10.47 -0.50
CA GLN A 125 -5.69 11.70 -1.16
C GLN A 125 -4.19 11.68 -1.45
N TRP A 126 -3.45 10.82 -0.75
CA TRP A 126 -2.03 10.63 -0.89
C TRP A 126 -1.72 9.15 -1.10
N LEU A 127 -0.74 8.87 -1.93
CA LEU A 127 -0.15 7.55 -2.11
C LEU A 127 1.30 7.57 -1.64
N VAL A 128 1.66 6.60 -0.80
CA VAL A 128 3.03 6.35 -0.34
C VAL A 128 3.44 4.95 -0.77
N LEU A 129 4.52 4.85 -1.54
CA LEU A 129 5.07 3.57 -2.00
C LEU A 129 6.22 3.13 -1.11
N TRP A 130 6.12 1.88 -0.63
CA TRP A 130 7.09 1.16 0.19
C TRP A 130 7.59 -0.09 -0.53
N THR A 131 7.81 0.02 -1.85
CA THR A 131 8.30 -1.06 -2.71
C THR A 131 9.82 -1.01 -2.81
N ASP A 132 10.46 -2.14 -3.12
CA ASP A 132 11.92 -2.19 -3.28
C ASP A 132 12.40 -1.20 -4.38
N CYS A 133 13.60 -0.65 -4.21
CA CYS A 133 14.18 0.36 -5.10
C CYS A 133 14.80 -0.27 -6.36
N ASP A 134 14.05 -1.12 -7.04
CA ASP A 134 14.47 -1.78 -8.26
C ASP A 134 13.38 -1.73 -9.34
N ARG A 135 13.66 -2.39 -10.47
CA ARG A 135 12.73 -2.43 -11.62
C ARG A 135 11.40 -3.08 -11.27
N GLU A 136 11.37 -3.99 -10.30
CA GLU A 136 10.15 -4.66 -9.86
C GLU A 136 9.27 -3.68 -9.07
N GLY A 137 9.86 -2.93 -8.14
CA GLY A 137 9.14 -1.90 -7.40
C GLY A 137 8.55 -0.81 -8.30
N GLU A 138 9.30 -0.35 -9.30
CA GLU A 138 8.79 0.59 -10.31
C GLU A 138 7.64 -0.01 -11.14
N ALA A 139 7.70 -1.30 -11.46
CA ALA A 139 6.63 -1.97 -12.20
C ALA A 139 5.35 -2.06 -11.37
N ILE A 140 5.46 -2.39 -10.09
CA ILE A 140 4.34 -2.43 -9.14
C ILE A 140 3.68 -1.04 -9.04
N ALA A 141 4.48 0.02 -8.94
CA ALA A 141 4.00 1.39 -8.85
C ALA A 141 3.03 1.77 -10.00
N ARG A 142 3.24 1.24 -11.22
CA ARG A 142 2.37 1.52 -12.39
C ARG A 142 0.94 0.99 -12.23
N TYR A 143 0.74 -0.03 -11.40
CA TYR A 143 -0.56 -0.65 -11.18
C TYR A 143 -1.31 -0.09 -9.98
N VAL A 144 -0.68 0.79 -9.19
CA VAL A 144 -1.33 1.42 -8.05
C VAL A 144 -2.07 2.67 -8.53
N PRO A 145 -3.41 2.71 -8.48
CA PRO A 145 -4.14 3.88 -8.93
C PRO A 145 -3.88 5.07 -7.98
N SER A 146 -3.53 6.22 -8.53
CA SER A 146 -3.33 7.46 -7.77
C SER A 146 -4.12 8.61 -8.37
N HIS A 147 -4.98 9.23 -7.56
CA HIS A 147 -5.80 10.39 -7.94
C HIS A 147 -5.29 11.71 -7.33
N GLY A 148 -4.15 11.67 -6.63
CA GLY A 148 -3.62 12.78 -5.83
C GLY A 148 -2.10 12.76 -5.75
N ASN A 149 -1.54 13.30 -4.68
CA ASN A 149 -0.10 13.42 -4.52
C ASN A 149 0.54 12.05 -4.26
N VAL A 150 1.67 11.78 -4.92
CA VAL A 150 2.43 10.53 -4.79
C VAL A 150 3.78 10.82 -4.14
N ILE A 151 4.12 10.03 -3.13
CA ILE A 151 5.41 10.05 -2.44
C ILE A 151 6.00 8.64 -2.54
N ALA A 152 7.24 8.53 -3.00
CA ALA A 152 8.01 7.30 -2.86
C ALA A 152 8.87 7.42 -1.60
N VAL A 153 8.77 6.43 -0.70
CA VAL A 153 9.64 6.34 0.49
C VAL A 153 10.67 5.27 0.17
N GLN A 154 11.90 5.74 -0.06
CA GLN A 154 13.08 4.95 -0.40
C GLN A 154 14.11 5.03 0.72
#